data_AF-A0A2E4J7M8-F1
#
_entry.id   AF-A0A2E4J7M8-F1
#
_cell.length_a   1.000
_cell.length_b   1.000
_cell.length_c   1.000
_cell.angle_alpha   90.00
_cell.angle_beta   90.00
_cell.angle_gamma   90.00
#
_symmetry.space_group_name_H-M   'P 1'
#
loop_
_entity.id
_entity.type
_entity.pdbx_description
1 polymer ?
#
loop_
_entity_poly.entity_id
_entity_poly.type
_entity_poly.pdbx_seq_one_letter_code
_entity_poly.pdbx_strand_id
1 'polypeptide(L)'
;MKKILYLLMMTSYVSFSQIISSDLEESFSIFDIQDIYTFGDIPSYIGDINYEVEAYKVLYYTPNENGELVIASGSIFIPINPTCPVPILSWQHGTVVSDLGAPSENISNSAIGIIAASHGYIVVVSDYLGLGSGEGFHNYCHADTEASAVIDLIINANTFVNLLDVETNDQLFLMGYSQGGHATMAAVKELEANFINELTVTASAPMAGPYSMSEAQAEMLNTVYPNPGYFPYIIFAYQNVYNNLYSDISEILKPGFEDLFDMYDGTYSMNDINESIWSIASELYEIDSVSFTPLNMINEDYYYAYQNNENHPFRLALEANDLLDFIPQSPMRLIHCNGDNDVAYENSVMAFESFSPFMNEEIFLLDGGSFNHSECAKSSIISAKLFFDGLVNFCDETYLEELHSKQKILKRFNILGQVITQENKNISIRLYNDGSVDKIIVF
;
A
#
# COMPACT_ATOMS: atom_id res chain seq x y z
N MET A 1 -16.76 44.37 -18.16
CA MET A 1 -15.94 44.33 -16.92
C MET A 1 -16.85 44.17 -15.72
N LYS A 2 -17.00 42.94 -15.23
CA LYS A 2 -17.35 42.62 -13.84
C LYS A 2 -16.63 41.32 -13.52
N LYS A 3 -15.44 41.42 -12.90
CA LYS A 3 -14.73 40.27 -12.34
C LYS A 3 -15.49 39.87 -11.08
N ILE A 4 -16.08 38.68 -11.11
CA ILE A 4 -16.59 38.03 -9.90
C ILE A 4 -15.36 37.40 -9.25
N LEU A 5 -14.97 37.97 -8.11
CA LEU A 5 -13.88 37.50 -7.28
C LEU A 5 -14.45 36.32 -6.47
N TYR A 6 -14.08 35.09 -6.82
CA TYR A 6 -14.31 33.95 -5.93
C TYR A 6 -13.35 34.09 -4.77
N LEU A 7 -13.89 34.43 -3.61
CA LEU A 7 -13.15 34.40 -2.35
C LEU A 7 -13.10 32.92 -1.93
N LEU A 8 -11.96 32.26 -2.16
CA LEU A 8 -11.68 30.98 -1.52
C LEU A 8 -11.62 31.24 -0.01
N MET A 9 -12.62 30.79 0.73
CA MET A 9 -12.50 30.65 2.18
C MET A 9 -11.64 29.41 2.42
N MET A 10 -10.34 29.61 2.65
CA MET A 10 -9.56 28.62 3.39
C MET A 10 -10.04 28.66 4.84
N THR A 11 -10.99 27.79 5.16
CA THR A 11 -11.24 27.41 6.55
C THR A 11 -10.18 26.38 6.91
N SER A 12 -9.20 26.80 7.69
CA SER A 12 -8.28 25.91 8.39
C SER A 12 -9.09 25.06 9.38
N TYR A 13 -9.57 23.90 8.92
CA TYR A 13 -10.11 22.87 9.79
C TYR A 13 -8.91 22.20 10.47
N VAL A 14 -8.42 22.79 11.55
CA VAL A 14 -7.61 22.03 12.52
C VAL A 14 -8.60 21.23 13.35
N SER A 15 -9.14 20.16 12.77
CA SER A 15 -9.66 19.07 13.58
C SER A 15 -8.45 18.22 13.91
N PHE A 16 -7.99 18.29 15.16
CA PHE A 16 -7.04 17.30 15.66
C PHE A 16 -7.74 15.96 15.58
N SER A 17 -7.40 15.16 14.57
CA SER A 17 -7.67 13.74 14.63
C SER A 17 -7.08 13.22 15.95
N GLN A 18 -7.86 12.44 16.67
CA GLN A 18 -7.53 11.94 18.00
C GLN A 18 -7.83 10.45 18.03
N ILE A 19 -6.94 9.66 18.65
CA ILE A 19 -7.25 8.29 19.04
C ILE A 19 -8.42 8.31 20.04
N ILE A 20 -9.49 7.64 19.64
CA ILE A 20 -10.74 7.50 20.38
C ILE A 20 -10.59 6.39 21.41
N SER A 21 -10.01 5.27 20.99
CA SER A 21 -9.68 4.13 21.84
C SER A 21 -8.42 3.43 21.32
N SER A 22 -7.72 2.79 22.25
CA SER A 22 -6.55 1.97 21.99
C SER A 22 -6.63 0.73 22.87
N ASP A 23 -6.61 -0.45 22.25
CA ASP A 23 -6.67 -1.73 22.93
C ASP A 23 -5.40 -2.51 22.62
N LEU A 24 -4.69 -2.95 23.67
CA LEU A 24 -3.57 -3.88 23.52
C LEU A 24 -4.14 -5.25 23.18
N GLU A 25 -3.95 -5.70 21.95
CA GLU A 25 -4.47 -6.97 21.47
C GLU A 25 -3.51 -8.11 21.79
N GLU A 26 -2.21 -7.90 21.52
CA GLU A 26 -1.21 -8.95 21.66
C GLU A 26 0.20 -8.41 21.97
N SER A 27 0.97 -9.23 22.69
CA SER A 27 2.40 -9.02 22.92
C SER A 27 3.17 -10.22 22.40
N PHE A 28 4.16 -9.97 21.55
CA PHE A 28 5.00 -10.98 20.91
C PHE A 28 6.38 -10.99 21.56
N SER A 29 6.75 -12.13 22.14
CA SER A 29 8.12 -12.36 22.58
C SER A 29 9.06 -12.58 21.39
N ILE A 30 10.37 -12.50 21.63
CA ILE A 30 11.39 -12.85 20.62
C ILE A 30 11.15 -14.26 20.05
N PHE A 31 10.65 -15.21 20.85
CA PHE A 31 10.38 -16.57 20.41
C PHE A 31 9.15 -16.63 19.48
N ASP A 32 8.09 -15.88 19.79
CA ASP A 32 6.91 -15.81 18.93
C ASP A 32 7.27 -15.23 17.56
N ILE A 33 8.14 -14.21 17.55
CA ILE A 33 8.63 -13.58 16.32
C ILE A 33 9.55 -14.53 15.54
N GLN A 34 10.39 -15.30 16.22
CA GLN A 34 11.22 -16.33 15.58
C GLN A 34 10.38 -17.43 14.91
N ASP A 35 9.22 -17.77 15.50
CA ASP A 35 8.25 -18.67 14.90
C ASP A 35 7.61 -18.06 13.64
N ILE A 36 7.25 -16.77 13.65
CA ILE A 36 6.79 -16.05 12.44
C ILE A 36 7.84 -16.15 11.33
N TYR A 37 9.12 -15.94 11.66
CA TYR A 37 10.21 -16.09 10.70
C TYR A 37 10.29 -17.50 10.11
N THR A 38 10.19 -18.50 10.97
CA THR A 38 10.34 -19.92 10.60
C THR A 38 9.16 -20.41 9.77
N PHE A 39 7.93 -20.14 10.20
CA PHE A 39 6.72 -20.64 9.56
C PHE A 39 6.27 -19.78 8.36
N GLY A 40 6.68 -18.51 8.31
CA GLY A 40 6.46 -17.62 7.17
C GLY A 40 7.49 -17.74 6.04
N ASP A 41 8.46 -18.66 6.18
CA ASP A 41 9.63 -18.77 5.30
C ASP A 41 10.33 -17.42 5.10
N ILE A 42 10.43 -16.61 6.16
CA ILE A 42 11.00 -15.26 6.10
C ILE A 42 12.54 -15.40 6.16
N PRO A 43 13.26 -14.92 5.14
CA PRO A 43 14.72 -14.99 5.16
C PRO A 43 15.33 -14.21 6.34
N SER A 44 16.26 -14.85 7.06
CA SER A 44 16.94 -14.24 8.21
C SER A 44 17.79 -13.01 7.84
N TYR A 45 18.12 -12.79 6.56
CA TYR A 45 18.87 -11.61 6.13
C TYR A 45 18.04 -10.32 6.11
N ILE A 46 16.74 -10.40 6.40
CA ILE A 46 15.84 -9.22 6.42
C ILE A 46 16.10 -8.35 7.66
N GLY A 47 16.67 -8.92 8.72
CA GLY A 47 17.12 -8.20 9.90
C GLY A 47 17.12 -9.07 11.14
N ASP A 48 17.71 -8.54 12.20
CA ASP A 48 17.77 -9.20 13.50
C ASP A 48 16.53 -8.86 14.34
N ILE A 49 16.06 -9.84 15.11
CA ILE A 49 14.94 -9.68 16.05
C ILE A 49 15.50 -9.04 17.34
N ASN A 50 15.48 -7.71 17.41
CA ASN A 50 16.09 -6.93 18.49
C ASN A 50 15.12 -6.64 19.64
N TYR A 51 13.82 -6.54 19.34
CA TYR A 51 12.78 -6.15 20.29
C TYR A 51 11.63 -7.14 20.32
N GLU A 52 11.09 -7.35 21.52
CA GLU A 52 9.71 -7.83 21.67
C GLU A 52 8.75 -6.74 21.16
N VAL A 53 7.52 -7.12 20.80
CA VAL A 53 6.57 -6.22 20.14
C VAL A 53 5.22 -6.22 20.85
N GLU A 54 4.66 -5.06 21.09
CA GLU A 54 3.24 -4.91 21.44
C GLU A 54 2.44 -4.44 20.23
N ALA A 55 1.28 -5.05 20.00
CA ALA A 55 0.38 -4.72 18.90
C ALA A 55 -0.95 -4.20 19.45
N TYR A 56 -1.29 -2.99 19.04
CA TYR A 56 -2.47 -2.27 19.48
C TYR A 56 -3.45 -2.11 18.32
N LYS A 57 -4.73 -2.34 18.59
CA LYS A 57 -5.83 -1.85 17.75
C LYS A 57 -6.20 -0.45 18.20
N VAL A 58 -6.41 0.46 17.25
CA VAL A 58 -6.82 1.84 17.55
C VAL A 58 -8.03 2.25 16.71
N LEU A 59 -8.88 3.09 17.28
CA LEU A 59 -9.91 3.83 16.57
C LEU A 59 -9.51 5.30 16.53
N TYR A 60 -9.62 5.94 15.36
CA TYR A 60 -9.26 7.35 15.16
C TYR A 60 -10.23 8.02 14.20
N TYR A 61 -10.25 9.36 14.19
CA TYR A 61 -11.08 10.12 13.26
C TYR A 61 -10.35 10.38 11.94
N THR A 62 -11.06 10.29 10.82
CA THR A 62 -10.55 10.74 9.51
C THR A 62 -11.71 11.27 8.68
N PRO A 63 -11.50 12.22 7.74
CA PRO A 63 -12.59 12.67 6.88
C PRO A 63 -13.03 11.57 5.91
N ASN A 64 -14.34 11.47 5.70
CA ASN A 64 -14.92 10.71 4.59
C ASN A 64 -14.85 11.48 3.27
N GLU A 65 -15.38 10.90 2.20
CA GLU A 65 -15.44 11.49 0.85
C GLU A 65 -16.18 12.83 0.78
N ASN A 66 -17.02 13.14 1.78
CA ASN A 66 -17.73 14.41 1.90
C ASN A 66 -17.02 15.42 2.83
N GLY A 67 -15.88 15.05 3.40
CA GLY A 67 -15.13 15.85 4.38
C GLY A 67 -15.70 15.81 5.79
N GLU A 68 -16.66 14.93 6.08
CA GLU A 68 -17.21 14.73 7.42
C GLU A 68 -16.32 13.77 8.21
N LEU A 69 -16.03 14.07 9.47
CA LEU A 69 -15.21 13.19 10.31
C LEU A 69 -16.01 11.95 10.69
N VAL A 70 -15.44 10.79 10.37
CA VAL A 70 -15.95 9.46 10.71
C VAL A 70 -14.88 8.66 11.45
N ILE A 71 -15.30 7.59 12.10
CA ILE A 71 -14.37 6.68 12.77
C ILE A 71 -13.73 5.75 11.73
N ALA A 72 -12.42 5.60 11.79
CA ALA A 72 -11.66 4.54 11.12
C ALA A 72 -10.89 3.71 12.16
N SER A 73 -10.46 2.51 11.76
CA SER A 73 -9.62 1.64 12.57
C SER A 73 -8.24 1.42 11.95
N GLY A 74 -7.30 0.98 12.77
CA GLY A 74 -5.96 0.63 12.35
C GLY A 74 -5.19 -0.08 13.45
N SER A 75 -3.98 -0.49 13.13
CA SER A 75 -3.07 -1.15 14.07
C SER A 75 -1.76 -0.40 14.22
N ILE A 76 -1.19 -0.45 15.43
CA ILE A 76 0.10 0.13 15.78
C ILE A 76 0.95 -0.96 16.44
N PHE A 77 2.13 -1.23 15.89
CA PHE A 77 3.11 -2.18 16.43
C PHE A 77 4.28 -1.40 17.01
N ILE A 78 4.61 -1.67 18.28
CA ILE A 78 5.56 -0.87 19.05
C ILE A 78 6.66 -1.80 19.57
N PRO A 79 7.95 -1.49 19.34
CA PRO A 79 9.06 -2.21 19.95
C PRO A 79 9.06 -1.93 21.45
N ILE A 80 9.22 -2.97 22.27
CA ILE A 80 9.22 -2.84 23.73
C ILE A 80 10.59 -2.31 24.20
N ASN A 81 10.57 -1.22 24.97
CA ASN A 81 11.74 -0.59 25.60
C ASN A 81 12.92 -0.27 24.64
N PRO A 82 12.69 0.47 23.53
CA PRO A 82 13.80 0.90 22.68
C PRO A 82 14.76 1.79 23.48
N THR A 83 16.05 1.71 23.18
CA THR A 83 17.10 2.44 23.91
C THR A 83 17.30 3.87 23.42
N CYS A 84 16.62 4.25 22.33
CA CYS A 84 16.65 5.56 21.69
C CYS A 84 15.33 5.83 20.94
N PRO A 85 15.13 7.06 20.40
CA PRO A 85 13.99 7.34 19.52
C PRO A 85 14.03 6.50 18.22
N VAL A 86 12.88 5.98 17.78
CA VAL A 86 12.77 5.03 16.64
C VAL A 86 12.03 5.61 15.43
N PRO A 87 12.27 5.11 14.20
CA PRO A 87 11.53 5.54 13.00
C PRO A 87 10.07 5.04 12.99
N ILE A 88 9.22 5.71 12.20
CA ILE A 88 7.89 5.21 11.84
C ILE A 88 7.94 4.58 10.44
N LEU A 89 7.41 3.36 10.31
CA LEU A 89 7.07 2.72 9.04
C LEU A 89 5.56 2.64 8.91
N SER A 90 5.01 3.27 7.88
CA SER A 90 3.62 3.15 7.50
C SER A 90 3.47 2.06 6.44
N TRP A 91 2.73 0.99 6.77
CA TRP A 91 2.41 -0.09 5.85
C TRP A 91 0.96 0.05 5.35
N GLN A 92 0.80 0.08 4.03
CA GLN A 92 -0.49 0.10 3.35
C GLN A 92 -0.80 -1.27 2.77
N HIS A 93 -1.88 -1.90 3.25
CA HIS A 93 -2.28 -3.24 2.80
C HIS A 93 -2.93 -3.20 1.41
N GLY A 94 -2.91 -4.36 0.73
CA GLY A 94 -3.63 -4.59 -0.52
C GLY A 94 -5.13 -4.78 -0.30
N THR A 95 -5.85 -5.17 -1.34
CA THR A 95 -7.32 -5.21 -1.34
C THR A 95 -7.91 -6.08 -0.23
N VAL A 96 -8.76 -5.46 0.58
CA VAL A 96 -9.61 -6.11 1.58
C VAL A 96 -11.05 -5.68 1.29
N VAL A 97 -11.98 -6.64 1.33
CA VAL A 97 -13.44 -6.37 1.22
C VAL A 97 -14.17 -6.73 2.49
N SER A 98 -13.69 -7.75 3.22
CA SER A 98 -14.33 -8.14 4.48
C SER A 98 -13.78 -7.32 5.64
N ASP A 99 -14.67 -6.85 6.51
CA ASP A 99 -14.28 -6.15 7.75
C ASP A 99 -13.37 -7.01 8.62
N LEU A 100 -13.69 -8.30 8.77
CA LEU A 100 -12.86 -9.25 9.52
C LEU A 100 -11.50 -9.53 8.84
N GLY A 101 -11.36 -9.16 7.58
CA GLY A 101 -10.10 -9.24 6.83
C GLY A 101 -9.20 -8.01 7.02
N ALA A 102 -9.70 -6.94 7.64
CA ALA A 102 -8.91 -5.73 7.87
C ALA A 102 -7.75 -6.00 8.85
N PRO A 103 -6.56 -5.39 8.65
CA PRO A 103 -5.38 -5.67 9.46
C PRO A 103 -5.59 -5.54 10.98
N SER A 104 -6.36 -4.56 11.45
CA SER A 104 -6.59 -4.38 12.89
C SER A 104 -7.52 -5.44 13.50
N GLU A 105 -8.37 -6.09 12.72
CA GLU A 105 -9.25 -7.17 13.18
C GLU A 105 -8.53 -8.52 13.26
N ASN A 106 -7.35 -8.63 12.63
CA ASN A 106 -6.55 -9.85 12.60
C ASN A 106 -5.05 -9.54 12.74
N ILE A 107 -4.73 -8.77 13.79
CA ILE A 107 -3.42 -8.14 13.98
C ILE A 107 -2.25 -9.15 14.00
N SER A 108 -2.49 -10.37 14.50
CA SER A 108 -1.51 -11.46 14.56
C SER A 108 -1.06 -11.94 13.17
N ASN A 109 -1.86 -11.69 12.12
CA ASN A 109 -1.52 -12.02 10.74
C ASN A 109 -0.78 -10.89 10.01
N SER A 110 -0.57 -9.73 10.65
CA SER A 110 0.22 -8.63 10.09
C SER A 110 1.73 -8.88 10.28
N ALA A 111 2.26 -9.86 9.55
CA ALA A 111 3.66 -10.26 9.66
C ALA A 111 4.63 -9.08 9.44
N ILE A 112 4.35 -8.19 8.50
CA ILE A 112 5.17 -7.00 8.25
C ILE A 112 5.20 -6.05 9.45
N GLY A 113 4.05 -5.85 10.12
CA GLY A 113 3.94 -5.04 11.33
C GLY A 113 4.83 -5.57 12.45
N ILE A 114 4.71 -6.86 12.73
CA ILE A 114 5.46 -7.53 13.79
C ILE A 114 6.96 -7.59 13.46
N ILE A 115 7.31 -8.00 12.24
CA ILE A 115 8.71 -8.14 11.82
C ILE A 115 9.42 -6.79 11.82
N ALA A 116 8.85 -5.77 11.17
CA ALA A 116 9.48 -4.45 11.14
C ALA A 116 9.56 -3.84 12.55
N ALA A 117 8.53 -4.00 13.38
CA ALA A 117 8.60 -3.52 14.76
C ALA A 117 9.71 -4.21 15.56
N SER A 118 9.90 -5.52 15.38
CA SER A 118 10.97 -6.25 16.06
C SER A 118 12.38 -5.79 15.66
N HIS A 119 12.54 -5.13 14.50
CA HIS A 119 13.82 -4.55 14.07
C HIS A 119 14.06 -3.16 14.64
N GLY A 120 13.05 -2.54 15.27
CA GLY A 120 13.14 -1.22 15.87
C GLY A 120 12.40 -0.12 15.12
N TYR A 121 11.30 -0.45 14.44
CA TYR A 121 10.36 0.56 13.91
C TYR A 121 9.11 0.64 14.78
N ILE A 122 8.49 1.81 14.88
CA ILE A 122 7.04 1.85 15.11
C ILE A 122 6.37 1.58 13.78
N VAL A 123 5.45 0.61 13.72
CA VAL A 123 4.73 0.31 12.47
C VAL A 123 3.27 0.69 12.62
N VAL A 124 2.74 1.40 11.63
CA VAL A 124 1.32 1.77 11.58
C VAL A 124 0.66 1.19 10.34
N VAL A 125 -0.55 0.68 10.49
CA VAL A 125 -1.34 0.09 9.39
C VAL A 125 -2.77 0.60 9.51
N SER A 126 -3.17 1.47 8.59
CA SER A 126 -4.57 1.90 8.49
C SER A 126 -5.37 0.77 7.86
N ASP A 127 -6.58 0.51 8.38
CA ASP A 127 -7.52 -0.38 7.71
C ASP A 127 -8.19 0.30 6.51
N TYR A 128 -7.96 1.60 6.32
CA TYR A 128 -8.73 2.51 5.47
C TYR A 128 -10.15 2.78 5.98
N LEU A 129 -10.79 3.78 5.36
CA LEU A 129 -12.18 4.14 5.66
C LEU A 129 -13.13 3.01 5.24
N GLY A 130 -14.16 2.76 6.05
CA GLY A 130 -15.22 1.79 5.76
C GLY A 130 -14.79 0.31 5.79
N LEU A 131 -13.65 0.00 6.42
CA LEU A 131 -13.18 -1.36 6.67
C LEU A 131 -12.96 -1.57 8.18
N GLY A 132 -12.97 -2.84 8.59
CA GLY A 132 -12.70 -3.22 9.97
C GLY A 132 -13.77 -2.69 10.92
N SER A 133 -13.37 -1.91 11.91
CA SER A 133 -14.28 -1.21 12.81
C SER A 133 -14.60 0.22 12.35
N GLY A 134 -14.21 0.59 11.13
CA GLY A 134 -14.48 1.89 10.53
C GLY A 134 -15.92 2.07 10.07
N GLU A 135 -16.38 3.31 10.08
CA GLU A 135 -17.70 3.69 9.59
C GLU A 135 -17.68 3.93 8.07
N GLY A 136 -18.81 3.66 7.41
CA GLY A 136 -19.02 3.97 5.99
C GLY A 136 -18.71 2.81 5.05
N PHE A 137 -18.66 3.12 3.75
CA PHE A 137 -18.29 2.18 2.70
C PHE A 137 -16.84 2.41 2.29
N HIS A 138 -16.10 1.34 2.02
CA HIS A 138 -14.72 1.48 1.59
C HIS A 138 -14.60 2.11 0.20
N ASN A 139 -14.00 3.30 0.14
CA ASN A 139 -13.72 4.01 -1.09
C ASN A 139 -12.46 3.44 -1.77
N TYR A 140 -12.58 2.22 -2.30
CA TYR A 140 -11.52 1.45 -2.93
C TYR A 140 -10.78 2.23 -4.04
N CYS A 141 -9.44 2.35 -3.93
CA CYS A 141 -8.58 3.14 -4.81
C CYS A 141 -9.05 4.59 -5.01
N HIS A 142 -9.59 5.23 -3.96
CA HIS A 142 -9.85 6.66 -3.95
C HIS A 142 -8.72 7.40 -3.24
N ALA A 143 -7.92 8.14 -4.01
CA ALA A 143 -6.64 8.70 -3.59
C ALA A 143 -6.77 9.58 -2.33
N ASP A 144 -7.75 10.48 -2.29
CA ASP A 144 -7.90 11.44 -1.20
C ASP A 144 -8.22 10.75 0.14
N THR A 145 -9.14 9.77 0.13
CA THR A 145 -9.54 9.07 1.37
C THR A 145 -8.52 8.01 1.81
N GLU A 146 -7.78 7.42 0.88
CA GLU A 146 -6.65 6.55 1.23
C GLU A 146 -5.52 7.37 1.87
N ALA A 147 -5.18 8.53 1.28
CA ALA A 147 -4.18 9.43 1.83
C ALA A 147 -4.57 9.95 3.22
N SER A 148 -5.82 10.44 3.40
CA SER A 148 -6.26 10.98 4.69
C SER A 148 -6.24 9.93 5.79
N ALA A 149 -6.77 8.72 5.54
CA ALA A 149 -6.78 7.65 6.52
C ALA A 149 -5.37 7.22 6.94
N VAL A 150 -4.42 7.18 6.00
CA VAL A 150 -3.01 6.87 6.28
C VAL A 150 -2.35 7.98 7.09
N ILE A 151 -2.48 9.23 6.66
CA ILE A 151 -1.82 10.38 7.29
C ILE A 151 -2.35 10.61 8.70
N ASP A 152 -3.67 10.56 8.87
CA ASP A 152 -4.30 10.74 10.18
C ASP A 152 -3.83 9.65 11.16
N LEU A 153 -3.71 8.40 10.73
CA LEU A 153 -3.18 7.35 11.60
C LEU A 153 -1.70 7.61 11.98
N ILE A 154 -0.85 8.07 11.05
CA ILE A 154 0.56 8.40 11.35
C ILE A 154 0.63 9.50 12.42
N ILE A 155 -0.14 10.59 12.26
CA ILE A 155 -0.17 11.72 13.21
C ILE A 155 -0.63 11.23 14.60
N ASN A 156 -1.70 10.44 14.63
CA ASN A 156 -2.25 9.90 15.87
C ASN A 156 -1.32 8.91 16.55
N ALA A 157 -0.68 8.03 15.78
CA ALA A 157 0.26 7.07 16.30
C ALA A 157 1.43 7.76 17.00
N ASN A 158 1.98 8.82 16.40
CA ASN A 158 3.03 9.62 17.04
C ASN A 158 2.56 10.19 18.40
N THR A 159 1.32 10.68 18.48
CA THR A 159 0.76 11.14 19.77
C THR A 159 0.61 9.99 20.78
N PHE A 160 0.18 8.82 20.33
CA PHE A 160 -0.05 7.65 21.18
C PHE A 160 1.23 7.01 21.72
N VAL A 161 2.24 6.79 20.88
CA VAL A 161 3.51 6.19 21.32
C VAL A 161 4.24 7.07 22.33
N ASN A 162 4.12 8.40 22.20
CA ASN A 162 4.65 9.34 23.19
C ASN A 162 3.96 9.22 24.57
N LEU A 163 2.68 8.81 24.62
CA LEU A 163 1.98 8.53 25.89
C LEU A 163 2.47 7.23 26.55
N LEU A 164 3.10 6.34 25.77
CA LEU A 164 3.73 5.11 26.22
C LEU A 164 5.24 5.27 26.50
N ASP A 165 5.72 6.52 26.60
CA ASP A 165 7.13 6.87 26.80
C ASP A 165 8.06 6.33 25.68
N VAL A 166 7.55 6.13 24.46
CA VAL A 166 8.34 5.78 23.27
C VAL A 166 8.47 7.00 22.36
N GLU A 167 9.70 7.45 22.14
CA GLU A 167 10.00 8.61 21.30
C GLU A 167 10.25 8.22 19.84
N THR A 168 9.91 9.11 18.90
CA THR A 168 10.20 8.94 17.46
C THR A 168 11.43 9.75 17.04
N ASN A 169 12.22 9.26 16.08
CA ASN A 169 13.39 9.99 15.56
C ASN A 169 13.11 10.87 14.33
N ASP A 170 11.84 11.18 14.08
CA ASP A 170 11.31 11.94 12.93
C ASP A 170 11.51 11.28 11.54
N GLN A 171 12.10 10.08 11.45
CA GLN A 171 12.16 9.37 10.17
C GLN A 171 10.84 8.66 9.85
N LEU A 172 10.17 9.09 8.78
CA LEU A 172 8.96 8.45 8.27
C LEU A 172 9.22 7.69 6.96
N PHE A 173 8.80 6.43 6.93
CA PHE A 173 8.85 5.57 5.73
C PHE A 173 7.44 5.12 5.35
N LEU A 174 7.13 5.11 4.05
CA LEU A 174 5.81 4.65 3.56
C LEU A 174 5.98 3.56 2.50
N MET A 175 5.32 2.43 2.68
CA MET A 175 5.33 1.35 1.69
C MET A 175 4.01 0.59 1.67
N GLY A 176 3.67 0.06 0.50
CA GLY A 176 2.41 -0.65 0.31
C GLY A 176 2.41 -1.42 -1.00
N TYR A 177 1.54 -2.42 -1.08
CA TYR A 177 1.47 -3.34 -2.22
C TYR A 177 0.05 -3.40 -2.81
N SER A 178 -0.07 -3.50 -4.13
CA SER A 178 -1.37 -3.55 -4.84
C SER A 178 -2.16 -2.25 -4.62
N GLN A 179 -3.42 -2.31 -4.15
CA GLN A 179 -4.13 -1.14 -3.64
C GLN A 179 -3.26 -0.31 -2.67
N GLY A 180 -2.53 -0.98 -1.78
CA GLY A 180 -1.64 -0.30 -0.85
C GLY A 180 -0.52 0.47 -1.53
N GLY A 181 -0.10 0.05 -2.73
CA GLY A 181 0.83 0.83 -3.55
C GLY A 181 0.22 2.16 -3.99
N HIS A 182 -1.05 2.16 -4.42
CA HIS A 182 -1.80 3.38 -4.75
C HIS A 182 -1.96 4.27 -3.51
N ALA A 183 -2.40 3.70 -2.39
CA ALA A 183 -2.54 4.41 -1.11
C ALA A 183 -1.21 5.04 -0.63
N THR A 184 -0.09 4.31 -0.72
CA THR A 184 1.24 4.85 -0.40
C THR A 184 1.59 6.04 -1.29
N MET A 185 1.36 5.96 -2.59
CA MET A 185 1.67 7.05 -3.52
C MET A 185 0.77 8.28 -3.29
N ALA A 186 -0.52 8.06 -3.01
CA ALA A 186 -1.45 9.12 -2.66
C ALA A 186 -1.05 9.83 -1.35
N ALA A 187 -0.69 9.06 -0.32
CA ALA A 187 -0.19 9.61 0.94
C ALA A 187 1.11 10.40 0.76
N VAL A 188 2.05 9.92 -0.06
CA VAL A 188 3.29 10.67 -0.37
C VAL A 188 2.97 12.01 -1.05
N LYS A 189 2.11 11.99 -2.08
CA LYS A 189 1.67 13.20 -2.79
C LYS A 189 1.09 14.23 -1.82
N GLU A 190 0.20 13.80 -0.94
CA GLU A 190 -0.48 14.68 0.02
C GLU A 190 0.47 15.18 1.12
N LEU A 191 1.31 14.30 1.68
CA LEU A 191 2.30 14.67 2.70
C LEU A 191 3.26 15.75 2.20
N GLU A 192 3.82 15.56 1.00
CA GLU A 192 4.79 16.49 0.42
C GLU A 192 4.15 17.80 -0.03
N ALA A 193 2.88 17.79 -0.42
CA ALA A 193 2.14 18.99 -0.81
C ALA A 193 1.70 19.83 0.40
N ASN A 194 1.17 19.19 1.44
CA ASN A 194 0.38 19.87 2.47
C ASN A 194 0.89 19.67 3.91
N PHE A 195 1.70 18.65 4.19
CA PHE A 195 2.14 18.30 5.56
C PHE A 195 3.65 18.39 5.79
N ILE A 196 4.43 18.95 4.87
CA ILE A 196 5.91 18.96 4.95
C ILE A 196 6.48 19.58 6.25
N ASN A 197 5.73 20.47 6.91
CA ASN A 197 6.14 21.08 8.18
C ASN A 197 5.79 20.23 9.42
N GLU A 198 4.97 19.20 9.26
CA GLU A 198 4.46 18.32 10.33
C GLU A 198 5.06 16.92 10.22
N LEU A 199 5.14 16.38 9.01
CA LEU A 199 5.68 15.06 8.70
C LEU A 199 6.57 15.14 7.46
N THR A 200 7.83 14.76 7.59
CA THR A 200 8.78 14.69 6.47
C THR A 200 9.00 13.24 6.07
N VAL A 201 8.71 12.91 4.81
CA VAL A 201 8.96 11.58 4.25
C VAL A 201 10.47 11.37 4.08
N THR A 202 11.03 10.36 4.75
CA THR A 202 12.43 9.97 4.60
C THR A 202 12.64 9.19 3.30
N ALA A 203 11.75 8.24 3.03
CA ALA A 203 11.71 7.49 1.79
C ALA A 203 10.38 6.75 1.62
N SER A 204 10.05 6.41 0.38
CA SER A 204 8.83 5.67 0.06
C SER A 204 9.07 4.52 -0.92
N ALA A 205 8.24 3.49 -0.83
CA ALA A 205 8.25 2.37 -1.76
C ALA A 205 6.82 1.94 -2.12
N PRO A 206 6.15 2.66 -3.05
CA PRO A 206 4.92 2.18 -3.66
C PRO A 206 5.22 0.94 -4.53
N MET A 207 4.48 -0.15 -4.33
CA MET A 207 4.75 -1.41 -5.04
C MET A 207 3.51 -1.94 -5.75
N ALA A 208 3.66 -2.31 -7.02
CA ALA A 208 2.59 -2.88 -7.87
C ALA A 208 1.24 -2.15 -7.72
N GLY A 209 1.26 -0.82 -7.62
CA GLY A 209 0.04 -0.02 -7.43
C GLY A 209 -0.53 0.52 -8.75
N PRO A 210 -1.86 0.66 -8.87
CA PRO A 210 -2.50 1.19 -10.06
C PRO A 210 -2.42 2.73 -10.12
N TYR A 211 -1.23 3.30 -10.34
CA TYR A 211 -0.99 4.75 -10.33
C TYR A 211 -1.62 5.52 -11.50
N SER A 212 -1.88 4.83 -12.60
CA SER A 212 -2.53 5.34 -13.81
C SER A 212 -3.87 4.62 -13.95
N MET A 213 -4.83 5.04 -13.13
CA MET A 213 -6.18 4.50 -13.07
C MET A 213 -6.92 4.68 -14.40
N SER A 214 -6.77 5.84 -15.05
CA SER A 214 -7.53 6.21 -16.25
C SER A 214 -6.98 5.64 -17.56
N GLU A 215 -5.72 5.25 -17.58
CA GLU A 215 -5.01 4.76 -18.77
C GLU A 215 -4.50 3.33 -18.55
N ALA A 216 -3.36 3.12 -17.87
CA ALA A 216 -2.75 1.80 -17.78
C ALA A 216 -3.66 0.76 -17.09
N GLN A 217 -4.27 1.11 -15.95
CA GLN A 217 -5.14 0.18 -15.25
C GLN A 217 -6.47 -0.03 -15.98
N ALA A 218 -7.01 1.00 -16.65
CA ALA A 218 -8.24 0.89 -17.42
C ALA A 218 -8.11 -0.07 -18.62
N GLU A 219 -6.91 -0.25 -19.18
CA GLU A 219 -6.66 -1.25 -20.24
C GLU A 219 -6.93 -2.69 -19.76
N MET A 220 -6.78 -2.96 -18.47
CA MET A 220 -7.05 -4.28 -17.88
C MET A 220 -8.51 -4.73 -18.01
N LEU A 221 -9.45 -3.82 -18.29
CA LEU A 221 -10.85 -4.16 -18.53
C LEU A 221 -11.02 -5.23 -19.63
N ASN A 222 -10.17 -5.20 -20.65
CA ASN A 222 -10.19 -6.10 -21.80
C ASN A 222 -9.18 -7.26 -21.69
N THR A 223 -8.67 -7.52 -20.50
CA THR A 223 -7.71 -8.61 -20.23
C THR A 223 -8.37 -9.70 -19.42
N VAL A 224 -7.89 -10.94 -19.56
CA VAL A 224 -8.35 -12.04 -18.70
C VAL A 224 -7.88 -11.73 -17.29
N TYR A 225 -8.83 -11.63 -16.35
CA TYR A 225 -8.57 -11.04 -15.06
C TYR A 225 -8.81 -12.07 -13.94
N PRO A 226 -7.76 -12.46 -13.18
CA PRO A 226 -7.88 -13.48 -12.14
C PRO A 226 -8.78 -13.07 -10.97
N ASN A 227 -8.88 -11.77 -10.67
CA ASN A 227 -9.68 -11.24 -9.57
C ASN A 227 -10.74 -10.25 -10.07
N PRO A 228 -11.76 -10.70 -10.83
CA PRO A 228 -12.74 -9.80 -11.47
C PRO A 228 -13.54 -8.95 -10.49
N GLY A 229 -13.60 -9.32 -9.20
CA GLY A 229 -14.23 -8.55 -8.13
C GLY A 229 -13.60 -7.18 -7.86
N TYR A 230 -12.41 -6.87 -8.37
CA TYR A 230 -11.87 -5.50 -8.25
C TYR A 230 -12.64 -4.48 -9.09
N PHE A 231 -13.16 -4.88 -10.26
CA PHE A 231 -13.89 -3.96 -11.13
C PHE A 231 -15.22 -3.45 -10.52
N PRO A 232 -16.14 -4.31 -10.04
CA PRO A 232 -17.35 -3.83 -9.37
C PRO A 232 -17.00 -2.98 -8.14
N TYR A 233 -15.92 -3.33 -7.42
CA TYR A 233 -15.52 -2.56 -6.24
C TYR A 233 -15.22 -1.10 -6.59
N ILE A 234 -14.46 -0.86 -7.67
CA ILE A 234 -14.20 0.50 -8.18
C ILE A 234 -15.52 1.20 -8.56
N ILE A 235 -16.43 0.51 -9.26
CA ILE A 235 -17.71 1.10 -9.66
C ILE A 235 -18.54 1.54 -8.44
N PHE A 236 -18.60 0.70 -7.41
CA PHE A 236 -19.37 0.99 -6.19
C PHE A 236 -18.70 2.09 -5.35
N ALA A 237 -17.39 2.01 -5.16
CA ALA A 237 -16.62 3.05 -4.46
C ALA A 237 -16.76 4.40 -5.16
N TYR A 238 -16.59 4.46 -6.47
CA TYR A 238 -16.62 5.72 -7.21
C TYR A 238 -18.05 6.26 -7.36
N GLN A 239 -19.07 5.40 -7.36
CA GLN A 239 -20.45 5.87 -7.20
C GLN A 239 -20.66 6.46 -5.80
N ASN A 240 -20.14 5.86 -4.74
CA ASN A 240 -20.24 6.40 -3.38
C ASN A 240 -19.60 7.80 -3.29
N VAL A 241 -18.41 7.96 -3.88
CA VAL A 241 -17.65 9.23 -3.87
C VAL A 241 -18.25 10.30 -4.78
N TYR A 242 -18.44 9.98 -6.08
CA TYR A 242 -18.76 10.98 -7.09
C TYR A 242 -20.26 11.10 -7.40
N ASN A 243 -21.04 10.09 -7.00
CA ASN A 243 -22.49 10.03 -7.11
C ASN A 243 -23.03 10.37 -8.52
N ASN A 244 -22.31 9.99 -9.56
CA ASN A 244 -22.64 10.35 -10.94
C ASN A 244 -22.18 9.32 -11.99
N LEU A 245 -21.74 8.13 -11.59
CA LEU A 245 -21.34 7.08 -12.53
C LEU A 245 -22.57 6.48 -13.21
N TYR A 246 -23.66 6.31 -12.46
CA TYR A 246 -24.93 5.78 -12.96
C TYR A 246 -26.12 6.34 -12.16
N SER A 247 -27.33 6.26 -12.74
CA SER A 247 -28.57 6.46 -11.98
C SER A 247 -29.19 5.13 -11.55
N ASP A 248 -28.99 4.09 -12.35
CA ASP A 248 -29.34 2.70 -12.07
C ASP A 248 -28.14 1.80 -12.39
N ILE A 249 -27.76 0.88 -11.50
CA ILE A 249 -26.57 0.03 -11.68
C ILE A 249 -26.66 -0.82 -12.97
N SER A 250 -27.88 -1.13 -13.43
CA SER A 250 -28.12 -1.83 -14.69
C SER A 250 -27.76 -1.01 -15.94
N GLU A 251 -27.42 0.28 -15.80
CA GLU A 251 -26.78 1.05 -16.88
C GLU A 251 -25.37 0.54 -17.14
N ILE A 252 -24.64 0.14 -16.09
CA ILE A 252 -23.25 -0.32 -16.17
C ILE A 252 -23.17 -1.83 -16.25
N LEU A 253 -23.80 -2.53 -15.31
CA LEU A 253 -23.67 -3.97 -15.17
C LEU A 253 -24.78 -4.71 -15.91
N LYS A 254 -24.38 -5.78 -16.62
CA LYS A 254 -25.28 -6.69 -17.32
C LYS A 254 -26.08 -7.55 -16.33
N PRO A 255 -27.25 -8.09 -16.76
CA PRO A 255 -28.12 -8.92 -15.93
C PRO A 255 -27.40 -9.99 -15.10
N GLY A 256 -27.77 -10.10 -13.83
CA GLY A 256 -27.15 -10.97 -12.84
C GLY A 256 -25.94 -10.37 -12.13
N PHE A 257 -25.21 -9.41 -12.71
CA PHE A 257 -24.09 -8.74 -12.04
C PHE A 257 -24.52 -7.52 -11.22
N GLU A 258 -25.71 -6.96 -11.47
CA GLU A 258 -26.26 -5.81 -10.74
C GLU A 258 -26.43 -6.04 -9.23
N ASP A 259 -26.66 -7.28 -8.82
CA ASP A 259 -26.88 -7.66 -7.41
C ASP A 259 -25.57 -7.81 -6.61
N LEU A 260 -24.40 -7.65 -7.27
CA LEU A 260 -23.10 -7.81 -6.61
C LEU A 260 -22.84 -6.78 -5.50
N PHE A 261 -23.52 -5.62 -5.51
CA PHE A 261 -23.32 -4.57 -4.50
C PHE A 261 -23.50 -5.10 -3.07
N ASP A 262 -24.48 -5.97 -2.86
CA ASP A 262 -24.78 -6.55 -1.54
C ASP A 262 -23.62 -7.42 -1.01
N MET A 263 -22.69 -7.85 -1.86
CA MET A 263 -21.52 -8.63 -1.44
C MET A 263 -20.35 -7.77 -0.95
N TYR A 264 -20.42 -6.44 -1.11
CA TYR A 264 -19.39 -5.50 -0.63
C TYR A 264 -19.77 -4.85 0.71
N ASP A 265 -20.59 -5.55 1.51
CA ASP A 265 -21.10 -5.09 2.80
C ASP A 265 -20.17 -5.38 3.99
N GLY A 266 -18.94 -5.84 3.74
CA GLY A 266 -17.98 -6.24 4.77
C GLY A 266 -18.04 -7.72 5.18
N THR A 267 -19.02 -8.49 4.71
CA THR A 267 -19.21 -9.89 5.17
C THR A 267 -18.58 -10.95 4.26
N TYR A 268 -18.29 -10.63 3.00
CA TYR A 268 -17.76 -11.56 2.00
C TYR A 268 -16.26 -11.38 1.77
N SER A 269 -15.57 -12.46 1.45
CA SER A 269 -14.20 -12.40 0.95
C SER A 269 -14.16 -12.08 -0.55
N MET A 270 -13.03 -11.57 -1.04
CA MET A 270 -12.81 -11.40 -2.49
C MET A 270 -12.96 -12.72 -3.25
N ASN A 271 -12.61 -13.86 -2.63
CA ASN A 271 -12.81 -15.17 -3.24
C ASN A 271 -14.30 -15.49 -3.43
N ASP A 272 -15.14 -15.23 -2.43
CA ASP A 272 -16.59 -15.47 -2.53
C ASP A 272 -17.20 -14.61 -3.66
N ILE A 273 -16.75 -13.36 -3.77
CA ILE A 273 -17.17 -12.42 -4.83
C ILE A 273 -16.73 -12.93 -6.20
N ASN A 274 -15.46 -13.32 -6.35
CA ASN A 274 -14.94 -13.86 -7.61
C ASN A 274 -15.67 -15.14 -8.03
N GLU A 275 -15.95 -16.04 -7.09
CA GLU A 275 -16.74 -17.27 -7.34
C GLU A 275 -18.17 -16.94 -7.80
N SER A 276 -18.82 -15.96 -7.17
CA SER A 276 -20.14 -15.47 -7.59
C SER A 276 -20.11 -14.92 -9.02
N ILE A 277 -19.13 -14.08 -9.34
CA ILE A 277 -18.94 -13.51 -10.68
C ILE A 277 -18.75 -14.63 -11.72
N TRP A 278 -17.91 -15.62 -11.46
CA TRP A 278 -17.69 -16.73 -12.39
C TRP A 278 -18.92 -17.63 -12.53
N SER A 279 -19.70 -17.84 -11.46
CA SER A 279 -20.97 -18.56 -11.52
C SER A 279 -21.98 -17.83 -12.41
N ILE A 280 -22.16 -16.52 -12.22
CA ILE A 280 -23.03 -15.69 -13.06
C ILE A 280 -22.57 -15.74 -14.53
N ALA A 281 -21.28 -15.57 -14.77
CA ALA A 281 -20.69 -15.60 -16.12
C ALA A 281 -20.93 -16.94 -16.83
N SER A 282 -20.75 -18.05 -16.13
CA SER A 282 -20.93 -19.39 -16.66
C SER A 282 -22.41 -19.69 -16.94
N GLU A 283 -23.29 -19.39 -15.98
CA GLU A 283 -24.71 -19.76 -16.06
C GLU A 283 -25.53 -18.90 -17.02
N LEU A 284 -25.24 -17.60 -17.09
CA LEU A 284 -26.03 -16.66 -17.90
C LEU A 284 -25.38 -16.34 -19.26
N TYR A 285 -24.06 -16.44 -19.36
CA TYR A 285 -23.31 -15.98 -20.53
C TYR A 285 -22.44 -17.07 -21.18
N GLU A 286 -22.39 -18.28 -20.61
CA GLU A 286 -21.57 -19.40 -21.10
C GLU A 286 -20.07 -19.05 -21.21
N ILE A 287 -19.56 -18.20 -20.29
CA ILE A 287 -18.17 -17.75 -20.25
C ILE A 287 -17.41 -18.49 -19.14
N ASP A 288 -16.31 -19.14 -19.50
CA ASP A 288 -15.40 -19.80 -18.54
C ASP A 288 -14.47 -18.78 -17.85
N SER A 289 -14.12 -19.04 -16.58
CA SER A 289 -13.28 -18.14 -15.79
C SER A 289 -11.91 -17.88 -16.44
N VAL A 290 -11.33 -18.84 -17.17
CA VAL A 290 -10.04 -18.65 -17.86
C VAL A 290 -10.11 -17.75 -19.08
N SER A 291 -11.31 -17.37 -19.51
CA SER A 291 -11.57 -16.45 -20.62
C SER A 291 -12.28 -15.17 -20.16
N PHE A 292 -12.52 -15.03 -18.86
CA PHE A 292 -13.32 -13.95 -18.31
C PHE A 292 -12.53 -12.64 -18.23
N THR A 293 -13.15 -11.56 -18.71
CA THR A 293 -12.63 -10.18 -18.65
C THR A 293 -13.67 -9.28 -17.96
N PRO A 294 -13.27 -8.19 -17.30
CA PRO A 294 -14.23 -7.24 -16.73
C PRO A 294 -15.27 -6.72 -17.75
N LEU A 295 -14.91 -6.57 -19.03
CA LEU A 295 -15.87 -6.22 -20.10
C LEU A 295 -17.06 -7.18 -20.20
N ASN A 296 -16.93 -8.43 -19.75
CA ASN A 296 -18.03 -9.38 -19.76
C ASN A 296 -19.15 -9.01 -18.79
N MET A 297 -18.87 -8.18 -17.78
CA MET A 297 -19.87 -7.64 -16.85
C MET A 297 -20.50 -6.33 -17.35
N ILE A 298 -19.80 -5.57 -18.20
CA ILE A 298 -20.20 -4.22 -18.58
C ILE A 298 -21.21 -4.25 -19.74
N ASN A 299 -22.26 -3.44 -19.66
CA ASN A 299 -23.18 -3.18 -20.76
C ASN A 299 -22.45 -2.51 -21.93
N GLU A 300 -22.75 -2.98 -23.13
CA GLU A 300 -22.04 -2.57 -24.35
C GLU A 300 -22.25 -1.07 -24.66
N ASP A 301 -23.46 -0.54 -24.43
CA ASP A 301 -23.77 0.87 -24.65
C ASP A 301 -22.99 1.79 -23.69
N TYR A 302 -22.84 1.38 -22.42
CA TYR A 302 -22.07 2.13 -21.43
C TYR A 302 -20.58 2.12 -21.77
N TYR A 303 -20.03 0.94 -22.12
CA TYR A 303 -18.63 0.84 -22.54
C TYR A 303 -18.36 1.63 -23.83
N TYR A 304 -19.28 1.58 -24.80
CA TYR A 304 -19.19 2.39 -26.02
C TYR A 304 -19.18 3.90 -25.69
N ALA A 305 -20.04 4.36 -24.77
CA ALA A 305 -20.04 5.75 -24.33
C ALA A 305 -18.72 6.12 -23.64
N TYR A 306 -18.20 5.26 -22.75
CA TYR A 306 -16.91 5.44 -22.07
C TYR A 306 -15.73 5.58 -23.04
N GLN A 307 -15.73 4.80 -24.13
CA GLN A 307 -14.68 4.87 -25.15
C GLN A 307 -14.76 6.12 -26.04
N ASN A 308 -15.95 6.69 -26.23
CA ASN A 308 -16.19 7.76 -27.21
C ASN A 308 -16.52 9.13 -26.58
N ASN A 309 -16.49 9.24 -25.26
CA ASN A 309 -16.73 10.48 -24.53
C ASN A 309 -15.58 10.76 -23.55
N GLU A 310 -14.75 11.75 -23.88
CA GLU A 310 -13.68 12.22 -22.99
C GLU A 310 -14.21 12.76 -21.65
N ASN A 311 -15.47 13.22 -21.61
CA ASN A 311 -16.12 13.70 -20.38
C ASN A 311 -17.04 12.62 -19.76
N HIS A 312 -16.79 11.34 -20.02
CA HIS A 312 -17.57 10.27 -19.43
C HIS A 312 -17.37 10.24 -17.90
N PRO A 313 -18.41 10.18 -17.06
CA PRO A 313 -18.26 10.29 -15.59
C PRO A 313 -17.26 9.29 -15.01
N PHE A 314 -17.33 8.02 -15.44
CA PHE A 314 -16.36 7.01 -14.99
C PHE A 314 -14.91 7.30 -15.40
N ARG A 315 -14.68 7.89 -16.59
CA ARG A 315 -13.34 8.30 -17.02
C ARG A 315 -12.81 9.42 -16.13
N LEU A 316 -13.62 10.46 -15.92
CA LEU A 316 -13.25 11.59 -15.07
C LEU A 316 -12.99 11.15 -13.61
N ALA A 317 -13.74 10.16 -13.13
CA ALA A 317 -13.52 9.56 -11.81
C ALA A 317 -12.19 8.81 -11.73
N LEU A 318 -11.82 8.03 -12.75
CA LEU A 318 -10.49 7.39 -12.82
C LEU A 318 -9.37 8.43 -12.91
N GLU A 319 -9.53 9.46 -13.76
CA GLU A 319 -8.54 10.54 -13.92
C GLU A 319 -8.32 11.33 -12.62
N ALA A 320 -9.38 11.53 -11.83
CA ALA A 320 -9.27 12.17 -10.51
C ALA A 320 -8.41 11.37 -9.51
N ASN A 321 -8.22 10.07 -9.76
CA ASN A 321 -7.40 9.17 -8.94
C ASN A 321 -6.09 8.77 -9.61
N ASP A 322 -5.70 9.43 -10.70
CA ASP A 322 -4.35 9.27 -11.24
C ASP A 322 -3.32 9.93 -10.30
N LEU A 323 -2.20 9.24 -10.09
CA LEU A 323 -1.11 9.65 -9.22
C LEU A 323 0.17 9.97 -10.01
N LEU A 324 0.00 10.46 -11.23
CA LEU A 324 1.10 10.80 -12.14
C LEU A 324 1.48 12.29 -12.11
N ASP A 325 0.51 13.17 -11.77
CA ASP A 325 0.67 14.63 -11.85
C ASP A 325 1.19 15.24 -10.54
N PHE A 326 2.37 14.79 -10.09
CA PHE A 326 3.16 15.45 -9.06
C PHE A 326 4.63 15.06 -9.17
N ILE A 327 5.52 15.78 -8.46
CA ILE A 327 6.95 15.46 -8.43
C ILE A 327 7.27 15.00 -7.00
N PRO A 328 7.59 13.71 -6.79
CA PRO A 328 8.04 13.23 -5.49
C PRO A 328 9.29 13.98 -5.03
N GLN A 329 9.33 14.42 -3.78
CA GLN A 329 10.44 15.18 -3.20
C GLN A 329 11.39 14.30 -2.37
N SER A 330 10.91 13.13 -1.94
CA SER A 330 11.67 12.15 -1.16
C SER A 330 12.19 10.98 -2.03
N PRO A 331 13.27 10.29 -1.59
CA PRO A 331 13.74 9.07 -2.22
C PRO A 331 12.63 8.02 -2.40
N MET A 332 12.46 7.51 -3.62
CA MET A 332 11.37 6.60 -3.95
C MET A 332 11.87 5.33 -4.67
N ARG A 333 11.29 4.18 -4.33
CA ARG A 333 11.43 2.93 -5.09
C ARG A 333 10.08 2.42 -5.54
N LEU A 334 9.81 2.56 -6.83
CA LEU A 334 8.72 1.82 -7.47
C LEU A 334 9.19 0.38 -7.67
N ILE A 335 8.45 -0.60 -7.17
CA ILE A 335 8.81 -2.01 -7.28
C ILE A 335 7.63 -2.77 -7.87
N HIS A 336 7.84 -3.43 -9.01
CA HIS A 336 6.76 -4.11 -9.74
C HIS A 336 7.36 -5.21 -10.61
N CYS A 337 6.68 -6.34 -10.75
CA CYS A 337 7.03 -7.40 -11.67
C CYS A 337 6.34 -7.20 -13.02
N ASN A 338 7.07 -7.35 -14.13
CA ASN A 338 6.49 -7.26 -15.47
C ASN A 338 5.54 -8.42 -15.86
N GLY A 339 5.44 -9.46 -15.01
CA GLY A 339 4.51 -10.57 -15.18
C GLY A 339 3.19 -10.40 -14.44
N ASP A 340 2.96 -9.24 -13.82
CA ASP A 340 1.76 -8.94 -13.06
C ASP A 340 0.51 -9.03 -13.94
N ASN A 341 -0.54 -9.66 -13.40
CA ASN A 341 -1.77 -9.99 -14.09
C ASN A 341 -3.02 -9.42 -13.40
N ASP A 342 -2.84 -8.63 -12.35
CA ASP A 342 -3.90 -7.89 -11.67
C ASP A 342 -3.70 -6.37 -11.79
N VAL A 343 -2.45 -5.90 -11.74
CA VAL A 343 -2.09 -4.48 -11.94
C VAL A 343 -1.15 -4.38 -13.13
N ALA A 344 -1.50 -3.55 -14.12
CA ALA A 344 -0.66 -3.42 -15.31
C ALA A 344 0.73 -2.85 -14.92
N TYR A 345 1.82 -3.51 -15.36
CA TYR A 345 3.19 -3.04 -15.12
C TYR A 345 3.41 -1.61 -15.63
N GLU A 346 2.73 -1.27 -16.72
CA GLU A 346 2.66 0.06 -17.33
C GLU A 346 2.30 1.17 -16.33
N ASN A 347 1.51 0.89 -15.27
CA ASN A 347 1.27 1.86 -14.19
C ASN A 347 2.58 2.39 -13.61
N SER A 348 3.52 1.50 -13.29
CA SER A 348 4.80 1.86 -12.69
C SER A 348 5.75 2.50 -13.70
N VAL A 349 5.67 2.10 -14.96
CA VAL A 349 6.43 2.74 -16.05
C VAL A 349 5.97 4.18 -16.22
N MET A 350 4.67 4.42 -16.34
CA MET A 350 4.11 5.76 -16.54
C MET A 350 4.36 6.68 -15.34
N ALA A 351 4.24 6.15 -14.10
CA ALA A 351 4.61 6.91 -12.90
C ALA A 351 6.09 7.30 -12.92
N PHE A 352 6.99 6.34 -13.17
CA PHE A 352 8.43 6.60 -13.24
C PHE A 352 8.78 7.63 -14.33
N GLU A 353 8.20 7.50 -15.52
CA GLU A 353 8.42 8.43 -16.63
C GLU A 353 7.85 9.82 -16.37
N SER A 354 6.75 9.93 -15.63
CA SER A 354 6.16 11.23 -15.25
C SER A 354 7.03 11.97 -14.23
N PHE A 355 7.68 11.25 -13.32
CA PHE A 355 8.54 11.84 -12.28
C PHE A 355 9.96 12.16 -12.77
N SER A 356 10.51 11.33 -13.67
CA SER A 356 11.91 11.36 -14.12
C SER A 356 12.42 12.71 -14.69
N PRO A 357 11.63 13.51 -15.44
CA PRO A 357 12.09 14.78 -16.01
C PRO A 357 12.46 15.86 -14.98
N PHE A 358 12.13 15.66 -13.70
CA PHE A 358 12.20 16.68 -12.67
C PHE A 358 13.14 16.34 -11.49
N MET A 359 13.90 15.24 -11.55
CA MET A 359 14.53 14.63 -10.36
C MET A 359 16.08 14.56 -10.32
N ASN A 360 16.59 14.56 -9.08
CA ASN A 360 18.02 14.52 -8.67
C ASN A 360 18.59 13.09 -8.47
N GLU A 361 18.29 12.11 -9.32
CA GLU A 361 18.83 10.73 -9.25
C GLU A 361 18.31 9.82 -8.09
N GLU A 362 17.20 10.13 -7.42
CA GLU A 362 16.74 9.41 -6.22
C GLU A 362 15.48 8.52 -6.38
N ILE A 363 14.80 8.57 -7.54
CA ILE A 363 13.66 7.70 -7.87
C ILE A 363 14.11 6.57 -8.79
N PHE A 364 13.72 5.33 -8.49
CA PHE A 364 14.01 4.17 -9.34
C PHE A 364 12.78 3.29 -9.50
N LEU A 365 12.63 2.74 -10.70
CA LEU A 365 11.76 1.60 -10.99
C LEU A 365 12.58 0.31 -10.96
N LEU A 366 12.19 -0.63 -10.10
CA LEU A 366 12.78 -1.95 -9.95
C LEU A 366 11.82 -3.00 -10.53
N ASP A 367 12.22 -3.61 -11.65
CA ASP A 367 11.52 -4.75 -12.24
C ASP A 367 11.86 -6.04 -11.50
N GLY A 368 10.86 -6.65 -10.85
CA GLY A 368 10.97 -7.93 -10.16
C GLY A 368 11.02 -9.16 -11.09
N GLY A 369 10.78 -8.97 -12.38
CA GLY A 369 10.76 -10.02 -13.40
C GLY A 369 9.36 -10.56 -13.69
N SER A 370 9.29 -11.70 -14.37
CA SER A 370 8.03 -12.26 -14.89
C SER A 370 7.28 -13.11 -13.86
N PHE A 371 7.04 -12.55 -12.69
CA PHE A 371 6.19 -13.13 -11.63
C PHE A 371 4.79 -12.52 -11.70
N ASN A 372 3.77 -13.32 -11.40
CA ASN A 372 2.40 -12.81 -11.29
C ASN A 372 2.21 -11.91 -10.05
N HIS A 373 1.04 -11.30 -9.91
CA HIS A 373 0.76 -10.33 -8.84
C HIS A 373 1.06 -10.89 -7.43
N SER A 374 0.65 -12.13 -7.16
CA SER A 374 0.83 -12.74 -5.84
C SER A 374 2.27 -13.21 -5.60
N GLU A 375 2.92 -13.77 -6.62
CA GLU A 375 4.32 -14.21 -6.57
C GLU A 375 5.28 -13.04 -6.36
N CYS A 376 4.96 -11.87 -6.92
CA CYS A 376 5.78 -10.67 -6.83
C CYS A 376 5.79 -10.04 -5.43
N ALA A 377 4.69 -10.17 -4.69
CA ALA A 377 4.43 -9.44 -3.45
C ALA A 377 5.54 -9.60 -2.40
N LYS A 378 5.87 -10.85 -2.03
CA LYS A 378 6.86 -11.12 -0.97
C LYS A 378 8.23 -10.52 -1.30
N SER A 379 8.67 -10.68 -2.55
CA SER A 379 9.97 -10.15 -2.98
C SER A 379 10.01 -8.62 -3.01
N SER A 380 8.90 -7.98 -3.39
CA SER A 380 8.76 -6.53 -3.42
C SER A 380 8.81 -5.94 -2.01
N ILE A 381 8.02 -6.51 -1.08
CA ILE A 381 7.97 -6.08 0.32
C ILE A 381 9.35 -6.19 0.98
N ILE A 382 10.05 -7.31 0.77
CA ILE A 382 11.42 -7.49 1.28
C ILE A 382 12.38 -6.45 0.70
N SER A 383 12.30 -6.18 -0.60
CA SER A 383 13.14 -5.20 -1.28
C SER A 383 12.93 -3.78 -0.75
N ALA A 384 11.67 -3.38 -0.54
CA ALA A 384 11.30 -2.09 0.06
C ALA A 384 11.83 -1.94 1.49
N LYS A 385 11.61 -2.96 2.34
CA LYS A 385 12.10 -2.99 3.71
C LYS A 385 13.63 -2.85 3.79
N LEU A 386 14.37 -3.59 2.95
CA LEU A 386 15.84 -3.51 2.87
C LEU A 386 16.37 -2.21 2.27
N PHE A 387 15.53 -1.47 1.53
CA PHE A 387 15.84 -0.11 1.09
C PHE A 387 15.75 0.86 2.28
N PHE A 388 14.69 0.79 3.08
CA PHE A 388 14.51 1.62 4.27
C PHE A 388 15.55 1.34 5.35
N ASP A 389 15.88 0.07 5.61
CA ASP A 389 16.90 -0.32 6.60
C ASP A 389 18.29 0.26 6.25
N GLY A 390 18.54 0.63 4.98
CA GLY A 390 19.76 1.31 4.56
C GLY A 390 19.77 2.83 4.79
N LEU A 391 18.65 3.41 5.22
CA LEU A 391 18.46 4.84 5.49
C LEU A 391 18.10 5.12 6.96
N VAL A 392 17.68 4.10 7.70
CA VAL A 392 17.29 4.21 9.11
C VAL A 392 18.49 4.40 10.02
N ASN A 393 18.31 5.27 11.03
CA ASN A 393 19.17 5.38 12.19
C ASN A 393 18.61 4.49 13.32
N PHE A 394 19.06 3.24 13.40
CA PHE A 394 18.64 2.30 14.47
C PHE A 394 19.34 2.62 15.80
N CYS A 395 18.72 2.22 16.92
CA CYS A 395 19.27 2.46 18.25
C CYS A 395 20.56 1.69 18.56
N ASP A 396 20.68 0.47 18.05
CA ASP A 396 21.83 -0.39 18.25
C ASP A 396 22.72 -0.36 16.99
N GLU A 397 23.47 0.73 16.77
CA GLU A 397 24.49 0.80 15.69
C GLU A 397 25.65 -0.20 15.91
N THR A 398 25.78 -0.78 17.10
CA THR A 398 26.93 -1.57 17.52
C THR A 398 26.73 -3.07 17.33
N TYR A 399 26.92 -3.58 16.12
CA TYR A 399 27.50 -4.93 15.91
C TYR A 399 28.02 -5.20 14.47
N LEU A 400 27.74 -4.31 13.51
CA LEU A 400 28.23 -4.50 12.14
C LEU A 400 29.73 -4.16 11.99
N GLU A 401 30.27 -3.15 12.68
CA GLU A 401 31.68 -2.77 12.49
C GLU A 401 32.72 -3.77 13.05
N GLU A 402 32.42 -4.53 14.12
CA GLU A 402 33.41 -5.45 14.72
C GLU A 402 33.54 -6.81 13.99
N LEU A 403 32.50 -7.25 13.27
CA LEU A 403 32.51 -8.52 12.54
C LEU A 403 33.34 -8.47 11.25
N HIS A 404 33.49 -7.29 10.61
CA HIS A 404 34.19 -7.17 9.33
C HIS A 404 35.71 -7.35 9.39
N SER A 405 36.33 -7.40 10.58
CA SER A 405 37.80 -7.40 10.66
C SER A 405 38.49 -8.72 10.26
N LYS A 406 37.77 -9.83 9.99
CA LYS A 406 38.37 -11.12 9.58
C LYS A 406 37.54 -12.03 8.65
N GLN A 407 36.62 -11.51 7.86
CA GLN A 407 35.69 -12.37 7.10
C GLN A 407 36.19 -12.71 5.68
N LYS A 408 36.02 -13.98 5.28
CA LYS A 408 36.36 -14.46 3.93
C LYS A 408 35.08 -14.63 3.12
N ILE A 409 34.98 -13.93 1.99
CA ILE A 409 33.83 -14.00 1.07
C ILE A 409 33.74 -15.42 0.47
N LEU A 410 32.59 -16.06 0.63
CA LEU A 410 32.25 -17.36 0.03
C LEU A 410 31.54 -17.20 -1.32
N LYS A 411 30.53 -16.32 -1.39
CA LYS A 411 29.69 -16.10 -2.57
C LYS A 411 29.25 -14.64 -2.66
N ARG A 412 28.89 -14.22 -3.87
CA ARG A 412 28.31 -12.90 -4.15
C ARG A 412 26.98 -13.07 -4.85
N PHE A 413 26.02 -12.22 -4.53
CA PHE A 413 24.70 -12.23 -5.13
C PHE A 413 24.36 -10.84 -5.71
N ASN A 414 23.58 -10.81 -6.78
CA ASN A 414 22.86 -9.59 -7.16
C ASN A 414 21.59 -9.45 -6.30
N ILE A 415 20.88 -8.32 -6.45
CA ILE A 415 19.64 -8.04 -5.71
C ILE A 415 18.52 -9.09 -5.93
N LEU A 416 18.62 -9.88 -7.00
CA LEU A 416 17.69 -10.96 -7.35
C LEU A 416 18.14 -12.32 -6.78
N GLY A 417 19.16 -12.35 -5.91
CA GLY A 417 19.66 -13.59 -5.29
C GLY A 417 20.47 -14.49 -6.22
N GLN A 418 20.89 -14.01 -7.39
CA GLN A 418 21.67 -14.79 -8.36
C GLN A 418 23.16 -14.70 -8.06
N VAL A 419 23.89 -15.82 -8.15
CA VAL A 419 25.34 -15.86 -7.88
C VAL A 419 26.11 -15.12 -8.98
N ILE A 420 26.90 -14.11 -8.60
CA ILE A 420 27.72 -13.30 -9.51
C ILE A 420 29.22 -13.50 -9.22
N THR A 421 30.06 -13.33 -10.24
CA THR A 421 31.52 -13.51 -10.14
C THR A 421 32.30 -12.20 -10.00
N GLN A 422 31.67 -11.06 -10.29
CA GLN A 422 32.25 -9.72 -10.16
C GLN A 422 31.26 -8.75 -9.51
N GLU A 423 31.77 -7.67 -8.92
CA GLU A 423 30.93 -6.58 -8.41
C GLU A 423 30.25 -5.89 -9.58
N ASN A 424 28.91 -5.94 -9.59
CA ASN A 424 28.11 -5.16 -10.51
C ASN A 424 27.92 -3.76 -9.92
N LYS A 425 27.81 -2.74 -10.78
CA LYS A 425 27.62 -1.34 -10.34
C LYS A 425 26.30 -1.08 -9.57
N ASN A 426 25.44 -2.08 -9.50
CA ASN A 426 24.17 -2.03 -8.80
C ASN A 426 24.22 -3.11 -7.70
N ILE A 427 24.32 -2.66 -6.44
CA ILE A 427 24.18 -3.38 -5.17
C ILE A 427 24.62 -4.86 -5.19
N SER A 428 25.75 -5.16 -4.54
CA SER A 428 26.22 -6.54 -4.36
C SER A 428 26.06 -7.01 -2.93
N ILE A 429 25.58 -8.25 -2.75
CA ILE A 429 25.47 -8.92 -1.46
C ILE A 429 26.62 -9.92 -1.33
N ARG A 430 27.42 -9.84 -0.27
CA ARG A 430 28.53 -10.77 0.03
C ARG A 430 28.12 -11.71 1.15
N LEU A 431 28.25 -13.02 0.94
CA LEU A 431 28.09 -14.03 2.00
C LEU A 431 29.47 -14.46 2.50
N TYR A 432 29.67 -14.43 3.81
CA TYR A 432 30.93 -14.78 4.47
C TYR A 432 30.94 -16.20 5.02
N ASN A 433 32.13 -16.67 5.39
CA ASN A 433 32.38 -18.03 5.84
C ASN A 433 31.86 -18.36 7.25
N ASP A 434 31.41 -17.35 7.99
CA ASP A 434 30.71 -17.48 9.26
C ASP A 434 29.17 -17.40 9.10
N GLY A 435 28.69 -17.24 7.86
CA GLY A 435 27.26 -17.13 7.55
C GLY A 435 26.72 -15.70 7.54
N SER A 436 27.53 -14.71 7.94
CA SER A 436 27.14 -13.29 7.88
C SER A 436 27.07 -12.76 6.45
N VAL A 437 26.33 -11.67 6.27
CA VAL A 437 26.02 -11.10 4.95
C VAL A 437 26.30 -9.60 4.96
N ASP A 438 27.01 -9.10 3.94
CA ASP A 438 27.26 -7.67 3.70
C ASP A 438 26.56 -7.13 2.47
N LYS A 439 26.05 -5.92 2.56
CA LYS A 439 25.53 -5.15 1.43
C LYS A 439 26.54 -4.06 1.04
N ILE A 440 26.99 -4.09 -0.22
CA ILE A 440 27.85 -3.03 -0.75
C ILE A 440 27.17 -2.35 -1.91
N ILE A 441 26.97 -1.05 -1.73
CA ILE A 441 26.58 -0.10 -2.77
C ILE A 441 27.89 0.41 -3.38
N VAL A 442 28.18 -0.01 -4.61
CA VAL A 442 29.35 0.47 -5.36
C VAL A 442 28.88 1.64 -6.22
N PHE A 443 29.23 2.88 -5.84
CA PHE A 443 28.99 4.08 -6.65
C PHE A 443 29.87 4.12 -7.91
#